data_AF-A0A8B9JDC5-F1
#
_entry.id   AF-A0A8B9JDC5-F1
#
_cell.length_a   1.000
_cell.length_b   1.000
_cell.length_c   1.000
_cell.angle_alpha   90.00
_cell.angle_beta   90.00
_cell.angle_gamma   90.00
#
_symmetry.space_group_name_H-M   'P 1'
#
loop_
_entity.id
_entity.type
_entity.pdbx_description
1 polymer ?
#
loop_
_entity_poly.entity_id
_entity_poly.type
_entity_poly.pdbx_seq_one_letter_code
_entity_poly.pdbx_strand_id
1 'polypeptide(L)'
;LSMQCKDFVVGLLDLCRNTEEVEAILNGDAELNDNFASTGRPSLIRLKLAIKYELKKFVAHPNCQQQLLSIWYENLSGLRQQTTAVKLLVVLGVAVGLPILALLYWIAPSSKFGKIIRGPFLKFVAHAASFTIFLGLLVMNAADRFEGTTLLPNMTIHDHPAQLFRMKTTPFTWMEMLIISWVIGMIWAECKEIWSQGPREYLLEPWNLLDFGMLAIFVTSFIARFMAFWHAYTAQSYVDERYTDLSNITLPFEIEYYRLARVYWVPSDPQLISEGLYAIAVVLSFSRIAYILPANESFGPLQISLGRTVKDIFKFMVIFIMVFVAFMIGMFNLYSYYLGAKQNNAFTTVEESFKTLFWAIFGLSEVKSVVINNGHKFIENIGYVLYGVYNVTMVIVLLNMLIAMINSSFQEIEDDADVEWKFARAKLWFSYFEEGGTLPVPFNLVPSPKSVVSLAYRIKQLLLTPLHRHKDGEKEDTELNEVRNTSRQSKTSRNCFFLFLFQLGKQKSSDYRGSPRSSRYRRIMKRLIKRYIIKAQMDKESDEVNEGELKEIKQDISSLRYELLEEKSHETEQFAELLRRLGETLSRQQNH
;
A
#
# COMPACT_ATOMS: atom_id res chain seq x y z
N LEU A 1 17.52 20.50 7.08
CA LEU A 1 16.69 20.56 8.30
C LEU A 1 15.81 19.32 8.52
N SER A 2 14.85 18.99 7.63
CA SER A 2 13.98 17.81 7.85
C SER A 2 14.77 16.50 8.02
N MET A 3 15.75 16.23 7.15
CA MET A 3 16.63 15.05 7.26
C MET A 3 17.35 15.02 8.62
N GLN A 4 17.95 16.14 9.05
CA GLN A 4 18.61 16.27 10.35
C GLN A 4 17.67 15.96 11.52
N CYS A 5 16.40 16.39 11.46
CA CYS A 5 15.42 16.03 12.48
C CYS A 5 15.12 14.52 12.47
N LYS A 6 15.06 13.88 11.29
CA LYS A 6 14.87 12.43 11.18
C LYS A 6 16.06 11.67 11.76
N ASP A 7 17.28 12.07 11.39
CA ASP A 7 18.51 11.44 11.86
C ASP A 7 18.73 11.66 13.37
N PHE A 8 18.32 12.80 13.93
CA PHE A 8 18.30 13.04 15.38
C PHE A 8 17.46 11.99 16.14
N VAL A 9 16.26 11.70 15.63
CA VAL A 9 15.36 10.72 16.27
C VAL A 9 15.93 9.30 16.16
N VAL A 10 16.59 8.97 15.05
CA VAL A 10 17.31 7.70 14.89
C VAL A 10 18.46 7.60 15.89
N GLY A 11 19.31 8.62 15.98
CA GLY A 11 20.44 8.64 16.93
C GLY A 11 20.00 8.55 18.40
N LEU A 12 18.81 9.03 18.75
CA LEU A 12 18.25 8.84 20.08
C LEU A 12 17.87 7.37 20.36
N LEU A 13 17.38 6.65 19.35
CA LEU A 13 17.01 5.23 19.45
C LEU A 13 18.25 4.32 19.52
N ASP A 14 19.35 4.70 18.86
CA ASP A 14 20.65 4.00 18.93
C ASP A 14 21.21 3.93 20.35
N LEU A 15 20.87 4.92 21.19
CA LEU A 15 21.37 5.06 22.57
C LEU A 15 20.56 4.28 23.61
N CYS A 16 19.47 3.63 23.18
CA CYS A 16 18.69 2.76 24.04
C CYS A 16 19.47 1.48 24.37
N ARG A 17 19.59 1.19 25.67
CA ARG A 17 20.33 0.01 26.14
C ARG A 17 19.41 -1.13 26.60
N ASN A 18 18.19 -0.80 27.02
CA ASN A 18 17.25 -1.76 27.58
C ASN A 18 15.94 -1.78 26.77
N THR A 19 15.26 -2.93 26.76
CA THR A 19 13.93 -3.09 26.16
C THR A 19 12.91 -2.12 26.73
N GLU A 20 12.97 -1.82 28.03
CA GLU A 20 12.09 -0.83 28.68
C GLU A 20 12.27 0.59 28.10
N GLU A 21 13.50 0.97 27.70
CA GLU A 21 13.77 2.27 27.08
C GLU A 21 13.20 2.33 25.67
N VAL A 22 13.36 1.24 24.91
CA VAL A 22 12.81 1.11 23.55
C VAL A 22 11.28 1.14 23.58
N GLU A 23 10.65 0.36 24.46
CA GLU A 23 9.19 0.35 24.61
C GLU A 23 8.63 1.70 25.04
N ALA A 24 9.33 2.41 25.93
CA ALA A 24 8.96 3.77 26.31
C ALA A 24 8.98 4.74 25.11
N ILE A 25 9.97 4.63 24.22
CA ILE A 25 10.03 5.46 23.00
C ILE A 25 8.91 5.09 22.01
N LEU A 26 8.64 3.81 21.81
CA LEU A 26 7.69 3.32 20.80
C LEU A 26 6.22 3.49 21.20
N ASN A 27 5.90 3.36 22.49
CA ASN A 27 4.53 3.48 22.99
C ASN A 27 4.20 4.91 23.48
N GLY A 28 5.20 5.64 23.98
CA GLY A 28 5.00 6.95 24.59
C GLY A 28 4.37 6.90 25.99
N ASP A 29 3.82 8.03 26.44
CA ASP A 29 3.15 8.16 27.74
C ASP A 29 1.70 7.66 27.60
N ALA A 30 1.44 6.41 27.99
CA ALA A 30 0.21 5.67 27.74
C ALA A 30 -1.03 6.17 28.54
N GLU A 31 -0.97 7.33 29.20
CA GLU A 31 -1.97 7.76 30.19
C GLU A 31 -3.23 8.43 29.58
N LEU A 32 -3.25 8.74 28.28
CA LEU A 32 -4.38 9.49 27.68
C LEU A 32 -5.52 8.61 27.13
N ASN A 33 -5.37 7.28 27.06
CA ASN A 33 -6.33 6.41 26.34
C ASN A 33 -6.73 5.11 27.07
N ASP A 34 -6.53 5.04 28.39
CA ASP A 34 -6.81 3.84 29.21
C ASP A 34 -8.28 3.39 29.23
N ASN A 35 -9.22 4.17 28.67
CA ASN A 35 -10.62 3.76 28.55
C ASN A 35 -10.90 2.71 27.45
N PHE A 36 -9.90 2.37 26.61
CA PHE A 36 -10.04 1.35 25.55
C PHE A 36 -9.10 0.13 25.69
N ALA A 37 -8.19 0.12 26.66
CA ALA A 37 -7.18 -0.93 26.83
C ALA A 37 -7.74 -2.18 27.54
N SER A 38 -8.61 -2.93 26.86
CA SER A 38 -9.10 -4.24 27.34
C SER A 38 -8.32 -5.43 26.78
N THR A 39 -7.27 -5.21 25.99
CA THR A 39 -6.45 -6.28 25.41
C THR A 39 -4.96 -5.96 25.54
N GLY A 40 -4.20 -6.91 26.08
CA GLY A 40 -2.82 -6.75 26.56
C GLY A 40 -1.74 -6.49 25.50
N ARG A 41 -2.03 -5.79 24.40
CA ARG A 41 -1.03 -5.35 23.42
C ARG A 41 -0.61 -3.90 23.67
N PRO A 42 0.69 -3.57 23.63
CA PRO A 42 1.14 -2.19 23.73
C PRO A 42 0.56 -1.39 22.56
N SER A 43 -0.07 -0.25 22.84
CA SER A 43 -0.52 0.67 21.82
C SER A 43 0.73 1.34 21.22
N LEU A 44 1.22 0.81 20.10
CA LEU A 44 2.39 1.28 19.33
C LEU A 44 2.13 2.65 18.67
N ILE A 45 1.62 3.63 19.42
CA ILE A 45 1.07 4.89 18.94
C ILE A 45 2.13 5.72 18.23
N ARG A 46 3.33 5.83 18.80
CA ARG A 46 4.41 6.62 18.18
C ARG A 46 5.01 5.93 16.98
N LEU A 47 5.03 4.60 16.96
CA LEU A 47 5.47 3.87 15.78
C LEU A 47 4.46 3.99 14.63
N LYS A 48 3.15 3.97 14.92
CA LYS A 48 2.10 4.29 13.93
C LYS A 48 2.24 5.73 13.40
N LEU A 49 2.59 6.67 14.28
CA LEU A 49 2.87 8.06 13.89
C LEU A 49 4.15 8.18 13.03
N ALA A 50 5.20 7.44 13.38
CA ALA A 50 6.45 7.41 12.63
C ALA A 50 6.26 6.85 11.21
N ILE A 51 5.36 5.87 11.04
CA ILE A 51 4.94 5.38 9.73
C ILE A 51 4.17 6.45 8.97
N LYS A 52 3.22 7.15 9.63
CA LYS A 52 2.46 8.25 9.02
C LYS A 52 3.34 9.40 8.51
N TYR A 53 4.46 9.69 9.19
CA TYR A 53 5.44 10.70 8.78
C TYR A 53 6.61 10.16 7.95
N GLU A 54 6.54 8.89 7.50
CA GLU A 54 7.58 8.25 6.68
C GLU A 54 8.99 8.38 7.26
N LEU A 55 9.14 8.09 8.56
CA LEU A 55 10.44 8.01 9.24
C LEU A 55 11.12 6.65 8.97
N LYS A 56 11.51 6.42 7.71
CA LYS A 56 11.99 5.10 7.22
C LYS A 56 13.14 4.52 8.07
N LYS A 57 14.22 5.29 8.27
CA LYS A 57 15.39 4.87 9.08
C LYS A 57 15.02 4.52 10.54
N PHE A 58 14.12 5.27 11.15
CA PHE A 58 13.66 5.02 12.52
C PHE A 58 12.93 3.68 12.64
N VAL A 59 12.04 3.38 11.69
CA VAL A 59 11.31 2.11 11.67
C VAL A 59 12.23 0.94 11.30
N ALA A 60 13.17 1.16 10.38
CA ALA A 60 14.15 0.15 9.96
C ALA A 60 15.21 -0.17 11.01
N HIS A 61 15.32 0.64 12.06
CA HIS A 61 16.31 0.47 13.12
C HIS A 61 16.21 -0.92 13.78
N PRO A 62 17.34 -1.63 14.03
CA PRO A 62 17.35 -2.99 14.58
C PRO A 62 16.53 -3.17 15.86
N ASN A 63 16.63 -2.26 16.82
CA ASN A 63 15.86 -2.32 18.08
C ASN A 63 14.34 -2.25 17.83
N CYS A 64 13.90 -1.44 16.87
CA CYS A 64 12.49 -1.32 16.51
C CYS A 64 12.02 -2.59 15.79
N GLN A 65 12.82 -3.10 14.85
CA GLN A 65 12.52 -4.33 14.12
C GLN A 65 12.45 -5.55 15.05
N GLN A 66 13.30 -5.63 16.07
CA GLN A 66 13.25 -6.69 17.08
C GLN A 66 11.95 -6.66 17.89
N GLN A 67 11.47 -5.48 18.28
CA GLN A 67 10.19 -5.33 18.98
C GLN A 67 9.01 -5.67 18.06
N LEU A 68 9.07 -5.28 16.79
CA LEU A 68 8.05 -5.66 15.80
C LEU A 68 8.01 -7.17 15.59
N LEU A 69 9.17 -7.82 15.52
CA LEU A 69 9.29 -9.28 15.39
C LEU A 69 8.75 -10.03 16.61
N SER A 70 8.96 -9.51 17.83
CA SER A 70 8.43 -10.14 19.05
C SER A 70 6.89 -10.10 19.07
N ILE A 71 6.29 -9.00 18.62
CA ILE A 71 4.84 -8.86 18.49
C ILE A 71 4.29 -9.73 17.34
N TRP A 72 5.01 -9.81 16.22
CA TRP A 72 4.61 -10.61 15.06
C TRP A 72 4.51 -12.11 15.38
N TYR A 73 5.46 -12.64 16.18
CA TYR A 73 5.52 -14.04 16.60
C TYR A 73 5.02 -14.30 18.03
N GLU A 74 4.23 -13.38 18.64
CA GLU A 74 3.80 -13.42 20.05
C GLU A 74 3.30 -14.81 20.52
N ASN A 75 2.50 -15.50 19.70
CA ASN A 75 1.92 -16.81 20.03
C ASN A 75 2.70 -18.02 19.46
N LEU A 76 3.75 -17.79 18.67
CA LEU A 76 4.49 -18.80 17.90
C LEU A 76 6.01 -18.56 18.02
N SER A 77 6.50 -18.38 19.25
CA SER A 77 7.92 -18.11 19.52
C SER A 77 8.85 -19.18 18.94
N GLY A 78 8.43 -20.45 18.98
CA GLY A 78 9.17 -21.58 18.42
C GLY A 78 9.33 -21.52 16.90
N LEU A 79 8.43 -20.86 16.15
CA LEU A 79 8.48 -20.78 14.69
C LEU A 79 9.50 -19.74 14.18
N ARG A 80 9.89 -18.78 15.02
CA ARG A 80 10.81 -17.70 14.66
C ARG A 80 12.16 -18.24 14.18
N GLN A 81 12.73 -19.20 14.92
CA GLN A 81 14.06 -19.79 14.68
C GLN A 81 14.05 -21.00 13.74
N GLN A 82 12.88 -21.41 13.23
CA GLN A 82 12.78 -22.59 12.37
C GLN A 82 13.28 -22.32 10.95
N THR A 83 13.65 -23.39 10.26
CA THR A 83 14.05 -23.37 8.85
C THR A 83 12.90 -22.91 7.97
N THR A 84 13.25 -22.40 6.78
CA THR A 84 12.28 -21.99 5.76
C THR A 84 11.35 -23.13 5.35
N ALA A 85 11.85 -24.37 5.30
CA ALA A 85 11.06 -25.56 4.99
C ALA A 85 9.94 -25.82 6.02
N VAL A 86 10.23 -25.69 7.32
CA VAL A 86 9.22 -25.84 8.38
C VAL A 86 8.19 -24.71 8.29
N LYS A 87 8.63 -23.47 8.02
CA LYS A 87 7.73 -22.33 7.82
C LYS A 87 6.80 -22.56 6.62
N LEU A 88 7.33 -23.09 5.51
CA LEU A 88 6.54 -23.46 4.32
C LEU A 88 5.51 -24.55 4.64
N LEU A 89 5.90 -25.59 5.40
CA LEU A 89 5.00 -26.67 5.81
C LEU A 89 3.85 -26.13 6.68
N VAL A 90 4.15 -25.20 7.60
CA VAL A 90 3.12 -24.52 8.40
C VAL A 90 2.17 -23.72 7.52
N VAL A 91 2.69 -22.96 6.54
CA VAL A 91 1.86 -22.21 5.59
C VAL A 91 0.95 -23.14 4.79
N LEU A 92 1.48 -24.26 4.29
CA LEU A 92 0.70 -25.27 3.56
C LEU A 92 -0.38 -25.90 4.45
N GLY A 93 -0.04 -26.26 5.69
CA GLY A 93 -0.98 -26.81 6.65
C GLY A 93 -2.12 -25.84 7.00
N VAL A 94 -1.82 -24.55 7.13
CA VAL A 94 -2.83 -23.50 7.33
C VAL A 94 -3.69 -23.31 6.10
N ALA A 95 -3.12 -23.39 4.90
CA ALA A 95 -3.88 -23.27 3.66
C ALA A 95 -4.90 -24.40 3.48
N VAL A 96 -4.49 -25.65 3.70
CA VAL A 96 -5.37 -26.82 3.63
C VAL A 96 -6.40 -26.79 4.77
N GLY A 97 -5.98 -26.40 5.98
CA GLY A 97 -6.83 -26.36 7.18
C GLY A 97 -7.71 -25.12 7.32
N LEU A 98 -7.65 -24.17 6.38
CA LEU A 98 -8.32 -22.87 6.48
C LEU A 98 -9.83 -22.94 6.76
N PRO A 99 -10.65 -23.80 6.11
CA PRO A 99 -12.07 -23.89 6.44
C PRO A 99 -12.32 -24.38 7.88
N ILE A 100 -11.50 -25.31 8.38
CA ILE A 100 -11.60 -25.84 9.75
C ILE A 100 -11.20 -24.77 10.76
N LEU A 101 -10.11 -24.03 10.49
CA LEU A 101 -9.63 -22.94 11.34
C LEU A 101 -10.67 -21.81 11.45
N ALA A 102 -11.32 -21.44 10.34
CA ALA A 102 -12.39 -20.46 10.32
C ALA A 102 -13.60 -20.91 11.16
N LEU A 103 -14.00 -22.17 11.04
CA LEU A 103 -15.11 -22.75 11.81
C LEU A 103 -14.79 -22.77 13.31
N LEU A 104 -13.59 -23.21 13.70
CA LEU A 104 -13.15 -23.24 15.10
C LEU A 104 -13.13 -21.84 15.73
N TYR A 105 -12.69 -20.83 14.96
CA TYR A 105 -12.70 -19.45 15.41
C TYR A 105 -14.12 -18.92 15.61
N TRP A 106 -15.05 -19.30 14.73
CA TRP A 106 -16.45 -18.89 14.80
C TRP A 106 -17.17 -19.53 16.01
N ILE A 107 -16.97 -20.82 16.25
CA ILE A 107 -17.60 -21.56 17.36
C ILE A 107 -17.02 -21.15 18.72
N ALA A 108 -15.69 -21.10 18.83
CA ALA A 108 -15.00 -20.91 20.12
C ALA A 108 -13.83 -19.92 20.00
N PRO A 109 -14.11 -18.61 19.88
CA PRO A 109 -13.07 -17.58 19.70
C PRO A 109 -12.16 -17.41 20.93
N SER A 110 -12.55 -17.91 22.10
CA SER A 110 -11.76 -17.89 23.34
C SER A 110 -10.90 -19.14 23.56
N SER A 111 -10.97 -20.12 22.65
CA SER A 111 -10.15 -21.34 22.72
C SER A 111 -8.65 -21.06 22.54
N LYS A 112 -7.80 -22.04 22.89
CA LYS A 112 -6.35 -21.95 22.64
C LYS A 112 -6.06 -21.69 21.15
N PHE A 113 -6.75 -22.38 20.24
CA PHE A 113 -6.66 -22.17 18.79
C PHE A 113 -7.16 -20.78 18.36
N GLY A 114 -8.25 -20.30 18.97
CA GLY A 114 -8.75 -18.95 18.73
C GLY A 114 -7.73 -17.85 19.09
N LYS A 115 -6.99 -18.02 20.18
CA LYS A 115 -5.88 -17.12 20.55
C LYS A 115 -4.73 -17.19 19.54
N ILE A 116 -4.40 -18.39 19.03
CA ILE A 116 -3.34 -18.57 18.02
C ILE A 116 -3.72 -17.87 16.70
N ILE A 117 -4.96 -18.00 16.20
CA ILE A 117 -5.46 -17.33 14.97
C ILE A 117 -5.47 -15.80 15.10
N ARG A 118 -5.64 -15.26 16.31
CA ARG A 118 -5.50 -13.81 16.54
C ARG A 118 -4.05 -13.31 16.47
N GLY A 119 -3.07 -14.22 16.41
CA GLY A 119 -1.67 -13.89 16.18
C GLY A 119 -1.48 -13.22 14.82
N PRO A 120 -0.71 -12.11 14.71
CA PRO A 120 -0.56 -11.35 13.47
C PRO A 120 -0.02 -12.20 12.32
N PHE A 121 1.00 -13.03 12.60
CA PHE A 121 1.56 -13.95 11.62
C PHE A 121 0.52 -14.92 11.04
N LEU A 122 -0.31 -15.54 11.90
CA LEU A 122 -1.29 -16.50 11.42
C LEU A 122 -2.43 -15.84 10.66
N LYS A 123 -2.83 -14.61 11.02
CA LYS A 123 -3.76 -13.80 10.21
C LYS A 123 -3.20 -13.58 8.81
N PHE A 124 -1.95 -13.12 8.70
CA PHE A 124 -1.29 -12.89 7.42
C PHE A 124 -1.25 -14.17 6.57
N VAL A 125 -0.81 -15.29 7.16
CA VAL A 125 -0.76 -16.58 6.45
C VAL A 125 -2.15 -17.02 6.01
N ALA A 126 -3.18 -16.86 6.85
CA ALA A 126 -4.55 -17.23 6.48
C ALA A 126 -5.11 -16.36 5.34
N HIS A 127 -4.85 -15.04 5.36
CA HIS A 127 -5.24 -14.14 4.26
C HIS A 127 -4.50 -14.47 2.96
N ALA A 128 -3.18 -14.68 3.03
CA ALA A 128 -2.37 -15.10 1.88
C ALA A 128 -2.83 -16.46 1.33
N ALA A 129 -3.08 -17.44 2.19
CA ALA A 129 -3.56 -18.75 1.80
C ALA A 129 -4.93 -18.70 1.12
N SER A 130 -5.88 -17.95 1.68
CA SER A 130 -7.17 -17.72 1.04
C SER A 130 -7.04 -17.12 -0.35
N PHE A 131 -6.15 -16.14 -0.51
CA PHE A 131 -5.91 -15.52 -1.80
C PHE A 131 -5.28 -16.50 -2.80
N THR A 132 -4.34 -17.36 -2.37
CA THR A 132 -3.81 -18.42 -3.23
C THR A 132 -4.85 -19.46 -3.63
N ILE A 133 -5.78 -19.79 -2.73
CA ILE A 133 -6.92 -20.67 -3.05
C ILE A 133 -7.83 -20.00 -4.08
N PHE A 134 -8.09 -18.69 -3.95
CA PHE A 134 -8.85 -17.93 -4.95
C PHE A 134 -8.21 -17.99 -6.34
N LEU A 135 -6.89 -17.77 -6.44
CA LEU A 135 -6.18 -17.93 -7.71
C LEU A 135 -6.28 -19.38 -8.24
N GLY A 136 -6.16 -20.37 -7.35
CA GLY A 136 -6.40 -21.77 -7.69
C GLY A 136 -7.81 -22.03 -8.24
N LEU A 137 -8.84 -21.43 -7.64
CA LEU A 137 -10.23 -21.54 -8.13
C LEU A 137 -10.40 -20.92 -9.53
N LEU A 138 -9.73 -19.80 -9.82
CA LEU A 138 -9.74 -19.19 -11.17
C LEU A 138 -9.10 -20.14 -12.20
N VAL A 139 -7.99 -20.78 -11.86
CA VAL A 139 -7.32 -21.76 -12.72
C VAL A 139 -8.20 -23.00 -12.91
N MET A 140 -8.79 -23.52 -11.83
CA MET A 140 -9.67 -24.69 -11.88
C MET A 140 -10.95 -24.43 -12.68
N ASN A 141 -11.51 -23.20 -12.65
CA ASN A 141 -12.64 -22.83 -13.49
C ASN A 141 -12.33 -22.86 -15.00
N ALA A 142 -11.05 -22.74 -15.37
CA ALA A 142 -10.58 -22.88 -16.75
C ALA A 142 -10.12 -24.31 -17.10
N ALA A 143 -9.91 -25.18 -16.10
CA ALA A 143 -9.24 -26.47 -16.25
C ALA A 143 -9.96 -27.43 -17.21
N ASP A 144 -11.29 -27.43 -17.21
CA ASP A 144 -12.10 -28.28 -18.10
C ASP A 144 -11.84 -28.03 -19.60
N ARG A 145 -11.17 -26.91 -19.94
CA ARG A 145 -10.86 -26.51 -21.33
C ARG A 145 -9.36 -26.61 -21.67
N PHE A 146 -8.52 -27.18 -20.80
CA PHE A 146 -7.07 -27.24 -21.03
C PHE A 146 -6.67 -28.11 -22.23
N GLU A 147 -7.41 -29.18 -22.50
CA GLU A 147 -7.20 -30.03 -23.69
C GLU A 147 -7.86 -29.45 -24.96
N GLY A 148 -8.50 -28.28 -24.85
CA GLY A 148 -9.32 -27.67 -25.91
C GLY A 148 -10.80 -28.08 -25.84
N THR A 149 -11.64 -27.36 -26.57
CA THR A 149 -13.08 -27.63 -26.61
C THR A 149 -13.42 -28.61 -27.73
N THR A 150 -14.22 -29.64 -27.43
CA THR A 150 -14.70 -30.62 -28.43
C THR A 150 -15.71 -30.03 -29.42
N LEU A 151 -16.37 -28.94 -29.04
CA LEU A 151 -17.37 -28.23 -29.83
C LEU A 151 -16.74 -27.15 -30.71
N LEU A 152 -17.05 -27.18 -32.00
CA LEU A 152 -16.69 -26.09 -32.91
C LEU A 152 -17.59 -24.87 -32.68
N PRO A 153 -17.09 -23.63 -32.91
CA PRO A 153 -17.86 -22.40 -32.66
C PRO A 153 -19.15 -22.24 -33.48
N ASN A 154 -19.30 -22.99 -34.58
CA ASN A 154 -20.46 -22.97 -35.47
C ASN A 154 -21.53 -24.02 -35.13
N MET A 155 -21.22 -24.98 -34.25
CA MET A 155 -22.13 -26.07 -33.87
C MET A 155 -22.90 -25.72 -32.59
N THR A 156 -24.16 -26.18 -32.51
CA THR A 156 -24.99 -26.11 -31.29
C THR A 156 -25.28 -27.51 -30.77
N ILE A 157 -25.36 -27.66 -29.46
CA ILE A 157 -25.78 -28.91 -28.79
C ILE A 157 -26.90 -28.58 -27.81
N HIS A 158 -27.91 -29.43 -27.79
CA HIS A 158 -29.09 -29.32 -26.94
C HIS A 158 -29.28 -30.64 -26.19
N ASP A 159 -29.59 -30.59 -24.89
CA ASP A 159 -29.86 -31.78 -24.08
C ASP A 159 -31.31 -32.24 -24.22
N HIS A 160 -32.22 -31.29 -24.44
CA HIS A 160 -33.63 -31.53 -24.72
C HIS A 160 -34.08 -30.70 -25.94
N PRO A 161 -35.07 -31.18 -26.72
CA PRO A 161 -35.44 -30.59 -28.01
C PRO A 161 -36.03 -29.18 -27.93
N ALA A 162 -36.56 -28.76 -26.77
CA ALA A 162 -37.03 -27.40 -26.51
C ALA A 162 -35.93 -26.43 -26.00
N GLN A 163 -34.71 -26.91 -25.71
CA GLN A 163 -33.67 -26.10 -25.09
C GLN A 163 -33.07 -25.09 -26.08
N LEU A 164 -33.01 -23.82 -25.72
CA LEU A 164 -32.21 -22.83 -26.43
C LEU A 164 -30.73 -23.05 -26.12
N PHE A 165 -29.88 -22.92 -27.15
CA PHE A 165 -28.43 -23.09 -27.00
C PHE A 165 -27.85 -22.16 -25.93
N ARG A 166 -28.36 -20.93 -25.86
CA ARG A 166 -27.89 -19.95 -24.88
C ARG A 166 -28.10 -20.39 -23.43
N MET A 167 -29.24 -21.01 -23.12
CA MET A 167 -29.58 -21.49 -21.77
C MET A 167 -28.61 -22.57 -21.27
N LYS A 168 -27.95 -23.30 -22.16
CA LYS A 168 -26.89 -24.27 -21.81
C LYS A 168 -25.54 -23.60 -21.51
N THR A 169 -25.24 -22.49 -22.18
CA THR A 169 -23.92 -21.82 -22.11
C THR A 169 -23.81 -20.75 -21.02
N THR A 170 -24.92 -20.12 -20.65
CA THR A 170 -24.96 -19.03 -19.65
C THR A 170 -25.25 -19.40 -18.19
N PRO A 171 -25.61 -20.64 -17.78
CA PRO A 171 -25.91 -20.90 -16.38
C PRO A 171 -24.62 -20.85 -15.55
N PHE A 172 -24.76 -20.41 -14.30
CA PHE A 172 -23.62 -20.31 -13.37
C PHE A 172 -23.15 -21.69 -12.92
N THR A 173 -21.86 -21.95 -13.02
CA THR A 173 -21.25 -23.17 -12.48
C THR A 173 -21.02 -23.05 -10.97
N TRP A 174 -20.90 -24.18 -10.27
CA TRP A 174 -20.54 -24.17 -8.84
C TRP A 174 -19.22 -23.44 -8.58
N MET A 175 -18.25 -23.56 -9.49
CA MET A 175 -16.97 -22.85 -9.42
C MET A 175 -17.15 -21.33 -9.52
N GLU A 176 -17.98 -20.86 -10.46
CA GLU A 176 -18.31 -19.43 -10.60
C GLU A 176 -19.02 -18.89 -9.35
N MET A 177 -19.96 -19.66 -8.76
CA MET A 177 -20.64 -19.27 -7.53
C MET A 177 -19.67 -19.13 -6.34
N LEU A 178 -18.67 -20.01 -6.25
CA LEU A 178 -17.59 -19.88 -5.27
C LEU A 178 -16.76 -18.62 -5.53
N ILE A 179 -16.33 -18.39 -6.78
CA ILE A 179 -15.56 -17.18 -7.15
C ILE A 179 -16.35 -15.90 -6.79
N ILE A 180 -17.65 -15.84 -7.11
CA ILE A 180 -18.52 -14.71 -6.77
C ILE A 180 -18.55 -14.49 -5.24
N SER A 181 -18.68 -15.55 -4.45
CA SER A 181 -18.63 -15.46 -2.97
C SER A 181 -17.31 -14.86 -2.47
N TRP A 182 -16.17 -15.25 -3.07
CA TRP A 182 -14.87 -14.65 -2.77
C TRP A 182 -14.81 -13.17 -3.16
N VAL A 183 -15.29 -12.80 -4.35
CA VAL A 183 -15.30 -11.39 -4.79
C VAL A 183 -16.15 -10.53 -3.85
N ILE A 184 -17.33 -11.00 -3.43
CA ILE A 184 -18.16 -10.29 -2.44
C ILE A 184 -17.42 -10.15 -1.10
N GLY A 185 -16.71 -11.18 -0.66
CA GLY A 185 -15.89 -11.12 0.55
C GLY A 185 -14.72 -10.13 0.45
N MET A 186 -14.10 -10.00 -0.72
CA MET A 186 -13.06 -9.00 -0.99
C MET A 186 -13.64 -7.57 -1.01
N ILE A 187 -14.77 -7.35 -1.68
CA ILE A 187 -15.48 -6.06 -1.68
C ILE A 187 -15.82 -5.64 -0.24
N TRP A 188 -16.31 -6.57 0.57
CA TRP A 188 -16.61 -6.28 1.97
C TRP A 188 -15.37 -5.94 2.80
N ALA A 189 -14.21 -6.54 2.48
CA ALA A 189 -12.94 -6.18 3.11
C ALA A 189 -12.49 -4.77 2.72
N GLU A 190 -12.50 -4.44 1.43
CA GLU A 190 -12.14 -3.10 0.93
C GLU A 190 -13.07 -2.01 1.48
N CYS A 191 -14.39 -2.26 1.54
CA CYS A 191 -15.34 -1.32 2.13
C CYS A 191 -15.01 -1.00 3.60
N LYS A 192 -14.55 -1.99 4.38
CA LYS A 192 -14.13 -1.78 5.77
C LYS A 192 -12.84 -0.96 5.84
N GLU A 193 -11.92 -1.16 4.91
CA GLU A 193 -10.66 -0.43 4.84
C GLU A 193 -10.87 1.04 4.45
N ILE A 194 -11.70 1.29 3.43
CA ILE A 194 -12.08 2.65 3.01
C ILE A 194 -12.76 3.38 4.17
N TRP A 195 -13.59 2.69 4.96
CA TRP A 195 -14.26 3.28 6.11
C TRP A 195 -13.30 3.61 7.26
N SER A 196 -12.23 2.83 7.46
CA SER A 196 -11.28 3.03 8.56
C SER A 196 -10.22 4.10 8.25
N GLN A 197 -9.70 4.14 7.03
CA GLN A 197 -8.67 5.09 6.60
C GLN A 197 -9.27 6.40 6.06
N GLY A 198 -10.47 6.34 5.50
CA GLY A 198 -11.08 7.42 4.74
C GLY A 198 -10.66 7.41 3.26
N PRO A 199 -11.52 7.91 2.35
CA PRO A 199 -11.34 7.75 0.90
C PRO A 199 -10.10 8.48 0.36
N ARG A 200 -9.70 9.60 0.97
CA ARG A 200 -8.54 10.37 0.51
C ARG A 200 -7.21 9.66 0.76
N GLU A 201 -7.03 9.10 1.95
CA GLU A 201 -5.80 8.37 2.27
C GLU A 201 -5.74 7.06 1.47
N TYR A 202 -6.88 6.39 1.28
CA TYR A 202 -6.99 5.15 0.49
C TYR A 202 -6.58 5.32 -0.98
N LEU A 203 -7.09 6.34 -1.67
CA LEU A 203 -6.83 6.55 -3.11
C LEU A 203 -5.40 7.02 -3.43
N LEU A 204 -4.64 7.48 -2.42
CA LEU A 204 -3.24 7.87 -2.61
C LEU A 204 -2.30 6.67 -2.72
N GLU A 205 -2.72 5.50 -2.22
CA GLU A 205 -1.95 4.27 -2.31
C GLU A 205 -2.23 3.57 -3.66
N PRO A 206 -1.25 3.47 -4.58
CA PRO A 206 -1.48 2.97 -5.95
C PRO A 206 -1.92 1.51 -5.98
N TRP A 207 -1.47 0.77 -4.98
CA TRP A 207 -1.86 -0.60 -4.69
C TRP A 207 -3.37 -0.69 -4.43
N ASN A 208 -3.91 0.12 -3.50
CA ASN A 208 -5.34 0.15 -3.19
C ASN A 208 -6.19 0.52 -4.42
N LEU A 209 -5.68 1.40 -5.29
CA LEU A 209 -6.32 1.73 -6.56
C LEU A 209 -6.38 0.52 -7.52
N LEU A 210 -5.32 -0.29 -7.59
CA LEU A 210 -5.30 -1.54 -8.37
C LEU A 210 -6.34 -2.53 -7.84
N ASP A 211 -6.44 -2.70 -6.52
CA ASP A 211 -7.41 -3.61 -5.89
C ASP A 211 -8.86 -3.15 -6.15
N PHE A 212 -9.14 -1.85 -5.99
CA PHE A 212 -10.45 -1.27 -6.33
C PHE A 212 -10.80 -1.48 -7.80
N GLY A 213 -9.86 -1.22 -8.71
CA GLY A 213 -10.06 -1.41 -10.15
C GLY A 213 -10.31 -2.87 -10.53
N MET A 214 -9.53 -3.80 -9.97
CA MET A 214 -9.69 -5.24 -10.18
C MET A 214 -11.08 -5.73 -9.73
N LEU A 215 -11.52 -5.32 -8.53
CA LEU A 215 -12.85 -5.69 -8.02
C LEU A 215 -13.99 -5.06 -8.84
N ALA A 216 -13.83 -3.81 -9.28
CA ALA A 216 -14.82 -3.15 -10.14
C ALA A 216 -15.00 -3.89 -11.47
N ILE A 217 -13.90 -4.36 -12.07
CA ILE A 217 -13.94 -5.14 -13.32
C ILE A 217 -14.60 -6.51 -13.09
N PHE A 218 -14.31 -7.22 -11.99
CA PHE A 218 -15.02 -8.46 -11.66
C PHE A 218 -16.52 -8.25 -11.50
N VAL A 219 -16.93 -7.23 -10.74
CA VAL A 219 -18.35 -6.92 -10.55
C VAL A 219 -19.02 -6.60 -11.89
N THR A 220 -18.39 -5.80 -12.73
CA THR A 220 -18.93 -5.45 -14.05
C THR A 220 -19.07 -6.68 -14.94
N SER A 221 -18.08 -7.57 -14.94
CA SER A 221 -18.14 -8.85 -15.66
C SER A 221 -19.28 -9.74 -15.17
N PHE A 222 -19.42 -9.94 -13.85
CA PHE A 222 -20.50 -10.76 -13.30
C PHE A 222 -21.89 -10.16 -13.52
N ILE A 223 -22.04 -8.83 -13.48
CA ILE A 223 -23.29 -8.16 -13.84
C ILE A 223 -23.63 -8.43 -15.31
N ALA A 224 -22.68 -8.29 -16.24
CA ALA A 224 -22.89 -8.58 -17.66
C ALA A 224 -23.28 -10.06 -17.89
N ARG A 225 -22.65 -10.99 -17.16
CA ARG A 225 -23.00 -12.43 -17.18
C ARG A 225 -24.39 -12.70 -16.63
N PHE A 226 -24.75 -12.05 -15.53
CA PHE A 226 -26.09 -12.15 -14.95
C PHE A 226 -27.16 -11.63 -15.91
N MET A 227 -26.91 -10.50 -16.59
CA MET A 227 -27.80 -9.99 -17.64
C MET A 227 -27.94 -10.97 -18.81
N ALA A 228 -26.83 -11.57 -19.27
CA ALA A 228 -26.87 -12.59 -20.33
C ALA A 228 -27.70 -13.82 -19.93
N PHE A 229 -27.55 -14.28 -18.68
CA PHE A 229 -28.34 -15.37 -18.12
C PHE A 229 -29.83 -14.99 -18.01
N TRP A 230 -30.14 -13.80 -17.51
CA TRP A 230 -31.52 -13.32 -17.35
C TRP A 230 -32.28 -13.26 -18.68
N HIS A 231 -31.63 -12.74 -19.72
CA HIS A 231 -32.18 -12.71 -21.07
C HIS A 231 -32.39 -14.10 -21.66
N ALA A 232 -31.41 -15.00 -21.50
CA ALA A 232 -31.53 -16.39 -21.95
C ALA A 232 -32.65 -17.15 -21.22
N TYR A 233 -32.79 -16.92 -19.91
CA TYR A 233 -33.85 -17.51 -19.09
C TYR A 233 -35.24 -17.03 -19.52
N THR A 234 -35.39 -15.73 -19.80
CA THR A 234 -36.66 -15.16 -20.27
C THR A 234 -37.02 -15.71 -21.65
N ALA A 235 -36.05 -15.84 -22.55
CA ALA A 235 -36.25 -16.45 -23.86
C ALA A 235 -36.64 -17.94 -23.75
N GLN A 236 -35.99 -18.70 -22.86
CA GLN A 236 -36.33 -20.11 -22.62
C GLN A 236 -37.75 -20.24 -22.05
N SER A 237 -38.11 -19.43 -21.05
CA SER A 237 -39.44 -19.45 -20.45
C SER A 237 -40.55 -19.16 -21.46
N TYR A 238 -40.31 -18.30 -22.45
CA TYR A 238 -41.27 -18.04 -23.53
C TYR A 238 -41.48 -19.25 -24.43
N VAL A 239 -40.39 -19.97 -24.74
CA VAL A 239 -40.40 -21.17 -25.58
C VAL A 239 -41.11 -22.31 -24.87
N ASP A 240 -40.76 -22.56 -23.60
CA ASP A 240 -41.34 -23.64 -22.80
C ASP A 240 -42.86 -23.50 -22.61
N GLU A 241 -43.38 -22.26 -22.60
CA GLU A 241 -44.83 -22.00 -22.51
C GLU A 241 -45.58 -22.32 -23.82
N ARG A 242 -44.91 -22.22 -24.98
CA ARG A 242 -45.58 -22.23 -26.30
C ARG A 242 -45.26 -23.44 -27.17
N TYR A 243 -44.13 -24.10 -26.94
CA TYR A 243 -43.62 -25.13 -27.84
C TYR A 243 -43.05 -26.31 -27.06
N THR A 244 -43.30 -27.52 -27.56
CA THR A 244 -42.74 -28.76 -27.01
C THR A 244 -41.45 -29.20 -27.70
N ASP A 245 -41.31 -28.92 -29.00
CA ASP A 245 -40.13 -29.26 -29.81
C ASP A 245 -39.72 -28.11 -30.73
N LEU A 246 -38.41 -27.80 -30.78
CA LEU A 246 -37.88 -26.62 -31.48
C LEU A 246 -37.25 -26.92 -32.85
N SER A 247 -37.22 -28.20 -33.26
CA SER A 247 -36.44 -28.67 -34.42
C SER A 247 -36.94 -28.15 -35.77
N ASN A 248 -38.25 -27.92 -35.92
CA ASN A 248 -38.88 -27.53 -37.19
C ASN A 248 -39.69 -26.23 -37.12
N ILE A 249 -39.53 -25.42 -36.07
CA ILE A 249 -40.31 -24.19 -35.86
C ILE A 249 -39.46 -22.94 -36.11
N THR A 250 -40.01 -22.01 -36.88
CA THR A 250 -39.46 -20.65 -37.04
C THR A 250 -39.90 -19.80 -35.85
N LEU A 251 -38.94 -19.39 -35.02
CA LEU A 251 -39.19 -18.53 -33.87
C LEU A 251 -39.27 -17.06 -34.29
N PRO A 252 -39.86 -16.18 -33.45
CA PRO A 252 -39.68 -14.74 -33.59
C PRO A 252 -38.19 -14.39 -33.60
N PHE A 253 -37.80 -13.43 -34.44
CA PHE A 253 -36.40 -13.02 -34.64
C PHE A 253 -35.65 -12.72 -33.32
N GLU A 254 -36.34 -12.09 -32.37
CA GLU A 254 -35.80 -11.74 -31.05
C GLU A 254 -35.39 -12.97 -30.22
N ILE A 255 -36.11 -14.09 -30.38
CA ILE A 255 -35.89 -15.33 -29.63
C ILE A 255 -34.96 -16.26 -30.41
N GLU A 256 -35.06 -16.24 -31.74
CA GLU A 256 -34.19 -16.99 -32.62
C GLU A 256 -32.70 -16.67 -32.39
N TYR A 257 -32.37 -15.42 -32.04
CA TYR A 257 -31.02 -15.03 -31.65
C TYR A 257 -30.41 -15.94 -30.56
N TYR A 258 -31.20 -16.34 -29.55
CA TYR A 258 -30.73 -17.18 -28.44
C TYR A 258 -30.56 -18.66 -28.82
N ARG A 259 -30.96 -19.05 -30.04
CA ARG A 259 -30.69 -20.36 -30.64
C ARG A 259 -29.33 -20.40 -31.35
N LEU A 260 -28.78 -19.26 -31.75
CA LEU A 260 -27.62 -19.18 -32.64
C LEU A 260 -26.30 -19.59 -31.98
N ALA A 261 -25.42 -20.20 -32.79
CA ALA A 261 -24.04 -20.51 -32.41
C ALA A 261 -23.17 -19.26 -32.28
N ARG A 262 -22.01 -19.39 -31.61
CA ARG A 262 -21.13 -18.28 -31.19
C ARG A 262 -20.68 -17.38 -32.33
N VAL A 263 -20.47 -17.92 -33.53
CA VAL A 263 -20.04 -17.17 -34.72
C VAL A 263 -21.05 -16.08 -35.12
N TYR A 264 -22.34 -16.28 -34.83
CA TYR A 264 -23.41 -15.37 -35.24
C TYR A 264 -23.87 -14.44 -34.11
N TRP A 265 -23.14 -14.39 -32.99
CA TRP A 265 -23.45 -13.47 -31.91
C TRP A 265 -23.15 -12.03 -32.31
N VAL A 266 -23.94 -11.09 -31.78
CA VAL A 266 -23.70 -9.67 -32.01
C VAL A 266 -22.38 -9.28 -31.32
N PRO A 267 -21.52 -8.45 -31.93
CA PRO A 267 -20.23 -8.08 -31.32
C PRO A 267 -20.31 -7.43 -29.94
N SER A 268 -21.43 -6.76 -29.63
CA SER A 268 -21.71 -6.11 -28.34
C SER A 268 -22.49 -7.00 -27.36
N ASP A 269 -22.54 -8.31 -27.61
CA ASP A 269 -23.27 -9.25 -26.79
C ASP A 269 -22.73 -9.29 -25.33
N PRO A 270 -23.59 -9.20 -24.29
CA PRO A 270 -23.16 -9.09 -22.90
C PRO A 270 -22.27 -10.24 -22.42
N GLN A 271 -22.42 -11.44 -22.99
CA GLN A 271 -21.57 -12.58 -22.66
C GLN A 271 -20.13 -12.38 -23.15
N LEU A 272 -19.94 -11.83 -24.35
CA LEU A 272 -18.60 -11.53 -24.88
C LEU A 272 -17.91 -10.44 -24.04
N ILE A 273 -18.66 -9.40 -23.66
CA ILE A 273 -18.17 -8.34 -22.77
C ILE A 273 -17.78 -8.92 -21.41
N SER A 274 -18.61 -9.79 -20.84
CA SER A 274 -18.33 -10.48 -19.58
C SER A 274 -17.04 -11.29 -19.66
N GLU A 275 -16.85 -12.09 -20.70
CA GLU A 275 -15.65 -12.93 -20.90
C GLU A 275 -14.38 -12.07 -21.05
N GLY A 276 -14.46 -10.99 -21.83
CA GLY A 276 -13.33 -10.07 -22.02
C GLY A 276 -12.92 -9.35 -20.72
N LEU A 277 -13.88 -8.80 -19.98
CA LEU A 277 -13.62 -8.16 -18.68
C LEU A 277 -13.14 -9.18 -17.63
N TYR A 278 -13.70 -10.40 -17.63
CA TYR A 278 -13.28 -11.47 -16.74
C TYR A 278 -11.80 -11.82 -16.96
N ALA A 279 -11.36 -11.95 -18.22
CA ALA A 279 -9.96 -12.24 -18.54
C ALA A 279 -9.01 -11.14 -18.01
N ILE A 280 -9.38 -9.88 -18.17
CA ILE A 280 -8.61 -8.74 -17.62
C ILE A 280 -8.56 -8.83 -16.09
N ALA A 281 -9.69 -9.11 -15.43
CA ALA A 281 -9.76 -9.24 -13.98
C ALA A 281 -8.90 -10.40 -13.44
N VAL A 282 -8.83 -11.52 -14.17
CA VAL A 282 -7.95 -12.65 -13.84
C VAL A 282 -6.48 -12.22 -13.86
N VAL A 283 -6.02 -11.51 -14.90
CA VAL A 283 -4.64 -11.01 -14.98
C VAL A 283 -4.33 -10.05 -13.83
N LEU A 284 -5.22 -9.10 -13.56
CA LEU A 284 -5.06 -8.17 -12.43
C LEU A 284 -5.04 -8.90 -11.09
N SER A 285 -5.83 -9.97 -10.93
CA SER A 285 -5.80 -10.80 -9.73
C SER A 285 -4.42 -11.42 -9.51
N PHE A 286 -3.79 -12.00 -10.52
CA PHE A 286 -2.44 -12.56 -10.38
C PHE A 286 -1.40 -11.50 -10.00
N SER A 287 -1.54 -10.27 -10.51
CA SER A 287 -0.65 -9.16 -10.14
C SER A 287 -0.68 -8.82 -8.64
N ARG A 288 -1.80 -9.08 -7.95
CA ARG A 288 -1.96 -8.86 -6.50
C ARG A 288 -1.03 -9.74 -5.65
N ILE A 289 -0.44 -10.81 -6.19
CA ILE A 289 0.55 -11.60 -5.44
C ILE A 289 1.76 -10.75 -4.99
N ALA A 290 2.03 -9.65 -5.70
CA ALA A 290 3.04 -8.68 -5.34
C ALA A 290 2.85 -8.12 -3.92
N TYR A 291 1.65 -8.05 -3.36
CA TYR A 291 1.45 -7.58 -1.97
C TYR A 291 2.07 -8.49 -0.90
N ILE A 292 2.25 -9.77 -1.22
CA ILE A 292 2.75 -10.78 -0.29
C ILE A 292 4.28 -10.86 -0.35
N LEU A 293 4.87 -10.50 -1.49
CA LEU A 293 6.32 -10.54 -1.73
C LEU A 293 7.19 -9.74 -0.72
N PRO A 294 6.78 -8.57 -0.17
CA PRO A 294 7.59 -7.82 0.80
C PRO A 294 7.80 -8.56 2.12
N ALA A 295 6.97 -9.57 2.41
CA ALA A 295 7.10 -10.37 3.62
C ALA A 295 8.34 -11.26 3.61
N ASN A 296 8.88 -11.58 2.42
CA ASN A 296 10.08 -12.40 2.27
C ASN A 296 11.35 -11.52 2.23
N GLU A 297 12.42 -12.02 2.85
CA GLU A 297 13.72 -11.35 2.92
C GLU A 297 14.43 -11.27 1.57
N SER A 298 14.31 -12.31 0.73
CA SER A 298 14.94 -12.31 -0.59
C SER A 298 14.16 -11.52 -1.66
N PHE A 299 12.82 -11.55 -1.62
CA PHE A 299 12.00 -10.91 -2.66
C PHE A 299 11.60 -9.46 -2.33
N GLY A 300 11.60 -9.08 -1.06
CA GLY A 300 11.13 -7.77 -0.64
C GLY A 300 11.96 -6.60 -1.16
N PRO A 301 13.28 -6.56 -0.97
CA PRO A 301 14.13 -5.49 -1.50
C PRO A 301 14.00 -5.36 -3.03
N LEU A 302 14.00 -6.49 -3.75
CA LEU A 302 13.86 -6.54 -5.21
C LEU A 302 12.54 -5.93 -5.70
N GLN A 303 11.43 -6.22 -5.02
CA GLN A 303 10.15 -5.65 -5.39
C GLN A 303 10.10 -4.14 -5.13
N ILE A 304 10.66 -3.68 -4.01
CA ILE A 304 10.65 -2.26 -3.65
C ILE A 304 11.52 -1.44 -4.61
N SER A 305 12.68 -1.95 -5.02
CA SER A 305 13.51 -1.30 -6.04
C SER A 305 12.82 -1.27 -7.40
N LEU A 306 12.16 -2.36 -7.82
CA LEU A 306 11.34 -2.39 -9.04
C LEU A 306 10.21 -1.36 -9.00
N GLY A 307 9.49 -1.26 -7.87
CA GLY A 307 8.39 -0.29 -7.74
C GLY A 307 8.83 1.17 -7.84
N ARG A 308 10.08 1.50 -7.46
CA ARG A 308 10.61 2.85 -7.60
C ARG A 308 11.21 3.14 -8.97
N THR A 309 11.93 2.19 -9.56
CA THR A 309 12.41 2.33 -10.95
C THR A 309 11.23 2.57 -11.90
N VAL A 310 10.09 1.91 -11.70
CA VAL A 310 8.84 2.17 -12.46
C VAL A 310 8.39 3.63 -12.34
N LYS A 311 8.48 4.26 -11.16
CA LYS A 311 8.14 5.70 -11.00
C LYS A 311 9.08 6.61 -11.77
N ASP A 312 10.36 6.26 -11.87
CA ASP A 312 11.31 7.02 -12.68
C ASP A 312 11.13 6.79 -14.18
N ILE A 313 10.78 5.57 -14.60
CA ILE A 313 10.40 5.25 -15.99
C ILE A 313 9.25 6.15 -16.46
N PHE A 314 8.25 6.41 -15.62
CA PHE A 314 7.13 7.28 -15.99
C PHE A 314 7.55 8.71 -16.36
N LYS A 315 8.60 9.26 -15.74
CA LYS A 315 9.14 10.59 -16.10
C LYS A 315 9.69 10.59 -17.52
N PHE A 316 10.41 9.53 -17.89
CA PHE A 316 10.98 9.37 -19.23
C PHE A 316 9.91 9.02 -20.29
N MET A 317 8.87 8.27 -19.92
CA MET A 317 7.78 7.90 -20.81
C MET A 317 7.05 9.12 -21.41
N VAL A 318 7.11 10.29 -20.78
CA VAL A 318 6.55 11.53 -21.34
C VAL A 318 7.22 11.90 -22.67
N ILE A 319 8.56 11.84 -22.75
CA ILE A 319 9.31 12.12 -23.98
C ILE A 319 9.01 11.05 -25.03
N PHE A 320 8.95 9.80 -24.59
CA PHE A 320 8.62 8.66 -25.45
C PHE A 320 7.25 8.83 -26.12
N ILE A 321 6.21 9.16 -25.35
CA ILE A 321 4.84 9.36 -25.85
C ILE A 321 4.79 10.57 -26.79
N MET A 322 5.50 11.66 -26.49
CA MET A 322 5.53 12.85 -27.35
C MET A 322 6.08 12.53 -28.75
N VAL A 323 7.21 11.82 -28.82
CA VAL A 323 7.81 11.39 -30.09
C VAL A 323 6.88 10.40 -30.81
N PHE A 324 6.34 9.42 -30.08
CA PHE A 324 5.42 8.43 -30.63
C PHE A 324 4.18 9.08 -31.29
N VAL A 325 3.52 10.02 -30.61
CA VAL A 325 2.34 10.71 -31.13
C VAL A 325 2.69 11.59 -32.35
N ALA A 326 3.85 12.25 -32.36
CA ALA A 326 4.29 13.06 -33.49
C ALA A 326 4.43 12.22 -34.77
N PHE A 327 5.09 11.05 -34.68
CA PHE A 327 5.20 10.13 -35.82
C PHE A 327 3.88 9.46 -36.18
N MET A 328 3.03 9.13 -35.20
CA MET A 328 1.69 8.58 -35.44
C MET A 328 0.83 9.52 -36.28
N ILE A 329 0.74 10.79 -35.89
CA ILE A 329 -0.02 11.80 -36.63
C ILE A 329 0.63 12.06 -37.99
N GLY A 330 1.97 12.10 -38.07
CA GLY A 330 2.69 12.26 -39.34
C GLY A 330 2.38 11.14 -40.35
N MET A 331 2.43 9.88 -39.91
CA MET A 331 2.11 8.73 -40.75
C MET A 331 0.62 8.67 -41.10
N PHE A 332 -0.28 8.96 -40.17
CA PHE A 332 -1.71 9.05 -40.42
C PHE A 332 -2.02 10.10 -41.49
N ASN A 333 -1.47 11.31 -41.38
CA ASN A 333 -1.69 12.37 -42.35
C ASN A 333 -1.14 12.04 -43.74
N LEU A 334 -0.06 11.25 -43.82
CA LEU A 334 0.52 10.81 -45.09
C LEU A 334 -0.36 9.76 -45.79
N TYR A 335 -0.96 8.83 -45.03
CA TYR A 335 -1.63 7.64 -45.57
C TYR A 335 -3.16 7.65 -45.48
N SER A 336 -3.78 8.64 -44.83
CA SER A 336 -5.25 8.74 -44.65
C SER A 336 -6.02 8.69 -45.97
N TYR A 337 -5.50 9.31 -47.03
CA TYR A 337 -6.12 9.34 -48.36
C TYR A 337 -5.95 8.05 -49.18
N TYR A 338 -5.14 7.09 -48.71
CA TYR A 338 -4.81 5.86 -49.43
C TYR A 338 -5.61 4.65 -48.96
N LEU A 339 -6.79 4.87 -48.37
CA LEU A 339 -7.70 3.79 -47.97
C LEU A 339 -8.12 2.97 -49.21
N GLY A 340 -7.95 1.65 -49.16
CA GLY A 340 -8.24 0.73 -50.28
C GLY A 340 -7.15 0.67 -51.37
N ALA A 341 -6.14 1.55 -51.31
CA ALA A 341 -5.00 1.58 -52.24
C ALA A 341 -3.74 0.90 -51.69
N LYS A 342 -3.81 0.35 -50.48
CA LYS A 342 -2.71 -0.35 -49.79
C LYS A 342 -3.06 -1.82 -49.60
N GLN A 343 -2.03 -2.67 -49.52
CA GLN A 343 -2.22 -4.10 -49.23
C GLN A 343 -2.73 -4.33 -47.80
N ASN A 344 -2.29 -3.52 -46.85
CA ASN A 344 -2.71 -3.55 -45.44
C ASN A 344 -3.37 -2.22 -45.06
N ASN A 345 -4.34 -2.25 -44.14
CA ASN A 345 -5.02 -1.06 -43.62
C ASN A 345 -4.17 -0.22 -42.65
N ALA A 346 -2.86 -0.47 -42.60
CA ALA A 346 -1.95 0.27 -41.73
C ALA A 346 -1.87 1.74 -42.13
N PHE A 347 -1.86 2.61 -41.11
CA PHE A 347 -1.75 4.07 -41.21
C PHE A 347 -2.94 4.82 -41.83
N THR A 348 -4.03 4.15 -42.16
CA THR A 348 -5.21 4.79 -42.80
C THR A 348 -6.12 5.47 -41.78
N THR A 349 -6.24 4.89 -40.59
CA THR A 349 -6.96 5.46 -39.44
C THR A 349 -6.01 5.73 -38.29
N VAL A 350 -6.40 6.59 -37.36
CA VAL A 350 -5.58 6.89 -36.16
C VAL A 350 -5.35 5.62 -35.32
N GLU A 351 -6.37 4.77 -35.19
CA GLU A 351 -6.28 3.51 -34.44
C GLU A 351 -5.31 2.51 -35.09
N GLU A 352 -5.40 2.30 -36.41
CA GLU A 352 -4.49 1.38 -37.11
C GLU A 352 -3.07 1.95 -37.20
N SER A 353 -2.91 3.27 -37.27
CA SER A 353 -1.62 3.95 -37.14
C SER A 353 -0.99 3.67 -35.77
N PHE A 354 -1.78 3.81 -34.70
CA PHE A 354 -1.35 3.50 -33.34
C PHE A 354 -0.90 2.05 -33.21
N LYS A 355 -1.73 1.08 -33.66
CA LYS A 355 -1.42 -0.35 -33.60
C LYS A 355 -0.11 -0.67 -34.34
N THR A 356 0.02 -0.18 -35.57
CA THR A 356 1.18 -0.48 -36.42
C THR A 356 2.48 0.07 -35.82
N LEU A 357 2.48 1.33 -35.34
CA LEU A 357 3.66 1.91 -34.70
C LEU A 357 3.97 1.30 -33.34
N PHE A 358 2.94 0.95 -32.56
CA PHE A 358 3.12 0.31 -31.26
C PHE A 358 3.82 -1.05 -31.41
N TRP A 359 3.34 -1.90 -32.32
CA TRP A 359 3.96 -3.19 -32.59
C TRP A 359 5.32 -3.08 -33.28
N ALA A 360 5.61 -1.98 -33.96
CA ALA A 360 6.92 -1.70 -34.53
C ALA A 360 8.02 -1.55 -33.48
N ILE A 361 7.71 -1.04 -32.27
CA ILE A 361 8.68 -0.92 -31.16
C ILE A 361 9.25 -2.30 -30.79
N PHE A 362 8.43 -3.35 -30.90
CA PHE A 362 8.81 -4.73 -30.61
C PHE A 362 9.30 -5.51 -31.84
N GLY A 363 9.42 -4.87 -33.00
CA GLY A 363 9.83 -5.53 -34.25
C GLY A 363 8.78 -6.46 -34.85
N LEU A 364 7.52 -6.40 -34.42
CA LEU A 364 6.42 -7.24 -34.93
C LEU A 364 5.64 -6.59 -36.08
N SER A 365 6.00 -5.37 -36.48
CA SER A 365 5.34 -4.67 -37.58
C SER A 365 6.02 -4.97 -38.93
N GLU A 366 5.21 -5.28 -39.93
CA GLU A 366 5.68 -5.61 -41.28
C GLU A 366 6.10 -4.35 -42.05
N VAL A 367 7.24 -4.41 -42.74
CA VAL A 367 7.70 -3.34 -43.65
C VAL A 367 6.77 -3.16 -44.85
N LYS A 368 6.02 -4.20 -45.22
CA LYS A 368 5.01 -4.16 -46.30
C LYS A 368 3.83 -3.24 -45.99
N SER A 369 3.66 -2.83 -44.72
CA SER A 369 2.62 -1.88 -44.30
C SER A 369 2.76 -0.47 -44.92
N VAL A 370 3.93 -0.14 -45.47
CA VAL A 370 4.26 1.16 -46.07
C VAL A 370 3.98 1.20 -47.59
N VAL A 371 3.96 0.02 -48.23
CA VAL A 371 3.80 -0.14 -49.69
C VAL A 371 2.39 0.26 -50.14
N ILE A 372 2.31 0.97 -51.27
CA ILE A 372 1.06 1.44 -51.89
C ILE A 372 0.96 0.84 -53.30
N ASN A 373 -0.23 0.44 -53.72
CA ASN A 373 -0.46 -0.18 -55.02
C ASN A 373 -0.65 0.82 -56.18
N ASN A 374 -0.76 2.13 -55.89
CA ASN A 374 -1.13 3.16 -56.87
C ASN A 374 0.06 3.73 -57.68
N GLY A 375 1.25 3.14 -57.60
CA GLY A 375 2.44 3.64 -58.32
C GLY A 375 2.97 5.00 -57.82
N HIS A 376 2.40 5.57 -56.75
CA HIS A 376 2.81 6.82 -56.13
C HIS A 376 4.11 6.66 -55.31
N LYS A 377 5.21 6.42 -56.01
CA LYS A 377 6.51 6.08 -55.42
C LYS A 377 7.08 7.16 -54.50
N PHE A 378 6.74 8.44 -54.72
CA PHE A 378 7.17 9.53 -53.84
C PHE A 378 6.63 9.37 -52.41
N ILE A 379 5.32 9.11 -52.26
CA ILE A 379 4.68 8.95 -50.95
C ILE A 379 5.19 7.69 -50.26
N GLU A 380 5.35 6.61 -51.03
CA GLU A 380 5.94 5.36 -50.53
C GLU A 380 7.37 5.59 -50.00
N ASN A 381 8.22 6.31 -50.74
CA ASN A 381 9.56 6.66 -50.29
C ASN A 381 9.55 7.53 -49.02
N ILE A 382 8.68 8.54 -48.93
CA ILE A 382 8.54 9.37 -47.73
C ILE A 382 8.09 8.51 -46.54
N GLY A 383 7.16 7.58 -46.75
CA GLY A 383 6.73 6.64 -45.72
C GLY A 383 7.86 5.72 -45.25
N TYR A 384 8.69 5.21 -46.16
CA TYR A 384 9.87 4.43 -45.81
C TYR A 384 10.86 5.24 -44.97
N VAL A 385 11.10 6.50 -45.33
CA VAL A 385 11.99 7.40 -44.59
C VAL A 385 11.42 7.69 -43.20
N LEU A 386 10.15 8.10 -43.09
CA LEU A 386 9.52 8.40 -41.80
C LEU A 386 9.48 7.18 -40.88
N TYR A 387 9.11 6.01 -41.41
CA TYR A 387 9.08 4.76 -40.66
C TYR A 387 10.49 4.29 -40.26
N GLY A 388 11.49 4.48 -41.12
CA GLY A 388 12.89 4.20 -40.81
C GLY A 388 13.43 5.11 -39.70
N VAL A 389 13.23 6.42 -39.82
CA VAL A 389 13.63 7.41 -38.80
C VAL A 389 12.92 7.16 -37.47
N TYR A 390 11.64 6.80 -37.51
CA TYR A 390 10.89 6.38 -36.33
C TYR A 390 11.57 5.19 -35.63
N ASN A 391 11.89 4.12 -36.36
CA ASN A 391 12.53 2.94 -35.76
C ASN A 391 13.92 3.25 -35.20
N VAL A 392 14.74 4.05 -35.91
CA VAL A 392 16.05 4.49 -35.39
C VAL A 392 15.87 5.31 -34.11
N THR A 393 14.94 6.26 -34.09
CA THR A 393 14.73 7.14 -32.93
C THR A 393 14.14 6.37 -31.74
N MET A 394 13.10 5.56 -31.95
CA MET A 394 12.40 4.87 -30.89
C MET A 394 13.17 3.66 -30.36
N VAL A 395 13.66 2.80 -31.25
CA VAL A 395 14.28 1.52 -30.88
C VAL A 395 15.75 1.69 -30.57
N ILE A 396 16.51 2.46 -31.37
CA ILE A 396 17.96 2.57 -31.15
C ILE A 396 18.30 3.65 -30.12
N VAL A 397 17.63 4.80 -30.16
CA VAL A 397 17.97 5.90 -29.24
C VAL A 397 17.17 5.78 -27.95
N LEU A 398 15.84 5.85 -28.00
CA LEU A 398 15.01 5.98 -26.80
C LEU A 398 14.96 4.70 -25.97
N LEU A 399 14.92 3.51 -26.57
CA LEU A 399 14.95 2.24 -25.82
C LEU A 399 16.29 2.04 -25.10
N ASN A 400 17.42 2.31 -25.77
CA ASN A 400 18.74 2.18 -25.16
C ASN A 400 18.96 3.22 -24.06
N MET A 401 18.48 4.46 -24.24
CA MET A 401 18.48 5.46 -23.18
C MET A 401 17.61 5.03 -22.00
N LEU A 402 16.42 4.45 -22.25
CA LEU A 402 15.55 3.95 -21.17
C LEU A 402 16.25 2.85 -20.36
N ILE A 403 16.92 1.90 -21.02
CA ILE A 403 17.68 0.84 -20.34
C ILE A 403 18.81 1.43 -19.49
N ALA A 404 19.57 2.39 -20.02
CA ALA A 404 20.64 3.06 -19.27
C ALA A 404 20.11 3.81 -18.04
N MET A 405 18.99 4.52 -18.19
CA MET A 405 18.33 5.23 -17.09
C MET A 405 17.79 4.27 -16.02
N ILE A 406 17.21 3.13 -16.40
CA ILE A 406 16.76 2.11 -15.46
C ILE A 406 17.93 1.54 -14.66
N ASN A 407 19.06 1.26 -15.30
CA ASN A 407 20.24 0.72 -14.61
C ASN A 407 20.84 1.72 -13.60
N SER A 408 20.96 3.00 -13.99
CA SER A 408 21.46 4.04 -13.08
C SER A 408 20.50 4.28 -11.91
N SER A 409 19.19 4.33 -12.17
CA SER A 409 18.17 4.49 -11.13
C SER A 409 18.14 3.28 -10.19
N PHE A 410 18.25 2.06 -10.72
CA PHE A 410 18.27 0.84 -9.92
C PHE A 410 19.46 0.82 -8.94
N GLN A 411 20.67 1.20 -9.39
CA GLN A 411 21.85 1.25 -8.54
C GLN A 411 21.71 2.27 -7.39
N GLU A 412 21.22 3.47 -7.68
CA GLU A 412 20.98 4.50 -6.64
C GLU A 412 19.92 4.04 -5.62
N ILE A 413 18.90 3.31 -6.06
CA ILE A 413 17.82 2.82 -5.18
C ILE A 413 18.24 1.60 -4.36
N GLU A 414 19.17 0.80 -4.87
CA GLU A 414 19.64 -0.43 -4.22
C GLU A 414 20.34 -0.16 -2.88
N ASP A 415 21.13 0.91 -2.80
CA ASP A 415 21.88 1.29 -1.58
C ASP A 415 20.97 1.52 -0.36
N ASP A 416 19.77 2.06 -0.58
CA ASP A 416 18.76 2.29 0.47
C ASP A 416 17.67 1.21 0.53
N ALA A 417 17.75 0.16 -0.30
CA ALA A 417 16.67 -0.80 -0.50
C ALA A 417 16.32 -1.56 0.78
N ASP A 418 17.29 -1.90 1.63
CA ASP A 418 17.05 -2.62 2.88
C ASP A 418 16.25 -1.80 3.89
N VAL A 419 16.59 -0.51 4.07
CA VAL A 419 15.87 0.41 4.96
C VAL A 419 14.43 0.58 4.49
N GLU A 420 14.26 0.76 3.20
CA GLU A 420 12.96 0.93 2.57
C GLU A 420 12.11 -0.34 2.63
N TRP A 421 12.73 -1.51 2.40
CA TRP A 421 12.08 -2.80 2.55
C TRP A 421 11.63 -3.04 3.98
N LYS A 422 12.49 -2.81 4.98
CA LYS A 422 12.13 -2.94 6.40
C LYS A 422 10.99 -2.00 6.80
N PHE A 423 10.92 -0.80 6.22
CA PHE A 423 9.80 0.12 6.38
C PHE A 423 8.51 -0.42 5.75
N ALA A 424 8.56 -0.87 4.49
CA ALA A 424 7.40 -1.46 3.80
C ALA A 424 6.89 -2.73 4.51
N ARG A 425 7.81 -3.58 4.96
CA ARG A 425 7.52 -4.77 5.76
C ARG A 425 6.86 -4.42 7.10
N ALA A 426 7.34 -3.39 7.78
CA ALA A 426 6.71 -2.91 9.01
C ALA A 426 5.29 -2.38 8.74
N LYS A 427 5.09 -1.58 7.67
CA LYS A 427 3.76 -1.12 7.24
C LYS A 427 2.80 -2.28 7.01
N LEU A 428 3.27 -3.33 6.31
CA LEU A 428 2.53 -4.58 6.10
C LEU A 428 2.19 -5.27 7.42
N TRP A 429 3.12 -5.41 8.35
CA TRP A 429 2.83 -6.06 9.63
C TRP A 429 1.82 -5.29 10.48
N PHE A 430 1.89 -3.95 10.43
CA PHE A 430 0.97 -3.08 11.16
C PHE A 430 -0.49 -3.25 10.76
N SER A 431 -0.79 -3.56 9.49
CA SER A 431 -2.17 -3.81 9.07
C SER A 431 -2.77 -5.05 9.74
N TYR A 432 -1.95 -6.02 10.17
CA TYR A 432 -2.40 -7.24 10.86
C TYR A 432 -2.35 -7.16 12.39
N PHE A 433 -1.71 -6.13 12.96
CA PHE A 433 -1.67 -5.92 14.41
C PHE A 433 -3.01 -5.51 15.00
N GLU A 434 -3.80 -4.75 14.23
CA GLU A 434 -5.15 -4.34 14.65
C GLU A 434 -6.06 -5.57 14.82
N GLU A 435 -6.96 -5.53 15.81
CA GLU A 435 -7.81 -6.69 16.15
C GLU A 435 -8.90 -6.97 15.10
N GLY A 436 -9.15 -6.02 14.19
CA GLY A 436 -10.09 -6.17 13.08
C GLY A 436 -9.66 -7.24 12.06
N GLY A 437 -10.61 -7.70 11.24
CA GLY A 437 -10.32 -8.49 10.04
C GLY A 437 -9.67 -9.86 10.27
N THR A 438 -9.98 -10.54 11.38
CA THR A 438 -9.31 -11.82 11.71
C THR A 438 -9.64 -12.99 10.79
N LEU A 439 -10.78 -12.96 10.11
CA LEU A 439 -11.21 -14.02 9.21
C LEU A 439 -10.82 -13.68 7.76
N PRO A 440 -10.18 -14.59 7.03
CA PRO A 440 -9.89 -14.40 5.62
C PRO A 440 -11.17 -14.46 4.78
N VAL A 441 -11.12 -13.91 3.57
CA VAL A 441 -12.14 -14.12 2.54
C VAL A 441 -12.25 -15.63 2.24
N PRO A 442 -13.41 -16.22 1.97
CA PRO A 442 -14.77 -15.68 1.94
C PRO A 442 -15.43 -15.65 3.34
N PHE A 443 -14.78 -16.23 4.36
CA PHE A 443 -15.35 -16.41 5.70
C PHE A 443 -15.60 -15.09 6.45
N ASN A 444 -15.05 -13.97 5.98
CA ASN A 444 -15.37 -12.62 6.45
C ASN A 444 -16.86 -12.23 6.27
N LEU A 445 -17.59 -12.89 5.36
CA LEU A 445 -19.02 -12.62 5.15
C LEU A 445 -19.90 -13.10 6.31
N VAL A 446 -19.46 -14.11 7.06
CA VAL A 446 -20.24 -14.62 8.19
C VAL A 446 -20.01 -13.67 9.38
N PRO A 447 -21.02 -12.89 9.80
CA PRO A 447 -20.84 -11.95 10.88
C PRO A 447 -20.64 -12.72 12.19
N SER A 448 -19.73 -12.23 13.04
CA SER A 448 -19.59 -12.79 14.39
C SER A 448 -20.88 -12.54 15.20
N PRO A 449 -21.29 -13.45 16.09
CA PRO A 449 -22.50 -13.28 16.90
C PRO A 449 -22.53 -11.95 17.67
N LYS A 450 -21.37 -11.48 18.16
CA LYS A 450 -21.22 -10.18 18.81
C LYS A 450 -21.50 -9.00 17.87
N SER A 451 -21.06 -9.10 16.62
CA SER A 451 -21.30 -8.07 15.59
C SER A 451 -22.77 -8.01 15.20
N VAL A 452 -23.47 -9.15 15.12
CA VAL A 452 -24.91 -9.20 14.85
C VAL A 452 -25.70 -8.56 15.99
N VAL A 453 -25.36 -8.85 17.25
CA VAL A 453 -26.00 -8.23 18.42
C VAL A 453 -25.74 -6.72 18.48
N SER A 454 -24.52 -6.27 18.18
CA SER A 454 -24.19 -4.84 18.12
C SER A 454 -24.90 -4.13 16.96
N LEU A 455 -24.97 -4.75 15.79
CA LEU A 455 -25.69 -4.24 14.63
C LEU A 455 -27.20 -4.17 14.90
N ALA A 456 -27.78 -5.21 15.50
CA ALA A 456 -29.18 -5.22 15.92
C ALA A 456 -29.48 -4.13 16.96
N TYR A 457 -28.57 -3.89 17.91
CA TYR A 457 -28.71 -2.78 18.85
C TYR A 457 -28.62 -1.41 18.15
N ARG A 458 -27.69 -1.24 17.19
CA ARG A 458 -27.58 -0.01 16.39
C ARG A 458 -28.80 0.22 15.51
N ILE A 459 -29.30 -0.81 14.82
CA ILE A 459 -30.52 -0.75 14.01
C ILE A 459 -31.74 -0.46 14.89
N LYS A 460 -31.85 -1.09 16.07
CA LYS A 460 -32.90 -0.79 17.05
C LYS A 460 -32.81 0.65 17.55
N GLN A 461 -31.61 1.17 17.78
CA GLN A 461 -31.39 2.56 18.18
C GLN A 461 -31.75 3.55 17.06
N LEU A 462 -31.47 3.19 15.79
CA LEU A 462 -31.79 3.96 14.59
C LEU A 462 -33.29 3.91 14.23
N LEU A 463 -33.97 2.80 14.52
CA LEU A 463 -35.43 2.63 14.38
C LEU A 463 -36.22 3.25 15.55
N LEU A 464 -35.60 3.45 16.73
CA LEU A 464 -36.23 4.11 17.88
C LEU A 464 -36.04 5.64 17.87
N THR A 465 -35.13 6.18 17.07
CA THR A 465 -34.90 7.63 16.95
C THR A 465 -36.02 8.41 16.23
N PRO A 466 -36.77 7.86 15.26
CA PRO A 466 -37.89 8.57 14.63
C PRO A 466 -39.13 8.62 15.54
N LEU A 467 -39.30 7.69 16.48
CA LEU A 467 -40.52 7.56 17.28
C LEU A 467 -40.57 8.50 18.51
N HIS A 468 -39.41 8.95 19.01
CA HIS A 468 -39.37 9.95 20.10
C HIS A 468 -39.47 11.39 19.62
N ARG A 469 -39.16 11.68 18.34
CA ARG A 469 -39.22 13.06 17.82
C ARG A 469 -40.63 13.60 17.57
N HIS A 470 -41.66 12.76 17.71
CA HIS A 470 -43.06 13.14 17.50
C HIS A 470 -43.85 13.32 18.82
N LYS A 471 -43.25 13.01 19.99
CA LYS A 471 -43.93 13.10 21.29
C LYS A 471 -43.43 14.24 22.19
N ASP A 472 -42.33 14.88 21.83
CA ASP A 472 -41.74 16.01 22.56
C ASP A 472 -42.15 17.38 21.97
N GLY A 473 -43.18 17.43 21.10
CA GLY A 473 -43.66 18.66 20.46
C GLY A 473 -44.77 19.41 21.20
N GLU A 474 -45.14 19.00 22.42
CA GLU A 474 -46.36 19.52 23.07
C GLU A 474 -46.22 19.82 24.58
N LYS A 475 -44.99 19.90 25.12
CA LYS A 475 -44.75 20.22 26.54
C LYS A 475 -43.46 21.03 26.80
N GLU A 476 -43.21 22.06 26.00
CA GLU A 476 -42.05 22.96 26.21
C GLU A 476 -42.42 24.40 26.60
N ASP A 477 -43.65 24.66 27.05
CA ASP A 477 -44.11 25.99 27.50
C ASP A 477 -44.64 25.99 28.94
N THR A 478 -44.07 25.22 29.87
CA THR A 478 -44.29 25.44 31.32
C THR A 478 -43.30 24.61 32.11
N GLU A 479 -42.15 25.19 32.45
CA GLU A 479 -41.33 24.87 33.65
C GLU A 479 -39.94 25.53 33.52
N LEU A 480 -39.93 26.86 33.35
CA LEU A 480 -38.78 27.71 33.63
C LEU A 480 -39.06 28.48 34.92
N ASN A 481 -39.10 27.77 36.05
CA ASN A 481 -38.90 28.31 37.40
C ASN A 481 -39.00 27.19 38.43
N GLU A 482 -37.93 26.42 38.63
CA GLU A 482 -37.52 26.07 39.98
C GLU A 482 -36.05 25.63 40.03
N VAL A 483 -35.27 26.45 40.71
CA VAL A 483 -33.86 26.28 40.97
C VAL A 483 -33.70 25.37 42.17
N ARG A 484 -32.79 24.39 42.06
CA ARG A 484 -31.94 23.89 43.16
C ARG A 484 -32.66 23.21 44.32
N ASN A 485 -32.71 21.88 44.27
CA ASN A 485 -32.24 20.97 45.34
C ASN A 485 -32.77 19.55 45.11
N THR A 486 -32.04 18.68 44.41
CA THR A 486 -31.93 17.29 44.86
C THR A 486 -30.74 16.58 44.24
N SER A 487 -29.89 16.08 45.13
CA SER A 487 -28.77 15.20 44.83
C SER A 487 -29.23 13.79 44.43
N ARG A 488 -28.36 13.13 43.66
CA ARG A 488 -28.14 11.68 43.51
C ARG A 488 -29.02 10.89 42.52
N GLN A 489 -28.29 10.06 41.75
CA GLN A 489 -28.72 8.90 40.97
C GLN A 489 -29.52 9.15 39.68
N SER A 490 -28.83 9.15 38.54
CA SER A 490 -28.72 7.93 37.71
C SER A 490 -27.83 8.18 36.49
N LYS A 491 -26.93 7.22 36.22
CA LYS A 491 -26.15 7.13 34.99
C LYS A 491 -27.06 6.54 33.91
N THR A 492 -27.17 7.15 32.74
CA THR A 492 -27.32 6.41 31.48
C THR A 492 -26.77 7.22 30.31
N SER A 493 -25.88 6.53 29.61
CA SER A 493 -25.08 6.94 28.46
C SER A 493 -25.92 7.47 27.30
N ARG A 494 -25.77 8.76 26.97
CA ARG A 494 -26.06 9.33 25.65
C ARG A 494 -24.95 10.33 25.30
N ASN A 495 -24.44 10.19 24.07
CA ASN A 495 -23.62 11.15 23.31
C ASN A 495 -22.09 11.19 23.60
N CYS A 496 -21.40 10.09 23.28
CA CYS A 496 -19.92 10.05 23.20
C CYS A 496 -19.35 10.80 21.96
N PHE A 497 -20.17 11.07 20.93
CA PHE A 497 -19.71 11.76 19.71
C PHE A 497 -19.75 13.29 19.82
N PHE A 498 -20.73 13.84 20.56
CA PHE A 498 -20.81 15.30 20.77
C PHE A 498 -19.80 15.78 21.82
N LEU A 499 -19.41 14.91 22.77
CA LEU A 499 -18.31 15.14 23.70
C LEU A 499 -16.93 15.19 23.00
N PHE A 500 -16.77 14.46 21.88
CA PHE A 500 -15.51 14.44 21.13
C PHE A 500 -15.20 15.78 20.46
N LEU A 501 -16.22 16.51 19.98
CA LEU A 501 -16.04 17.82 19.32
C LEU A 501 -16.00 18.99 20.33
N PHE A 502 -16.72 18.92 21.45
CA PHE A 502 -16.72 20.01 22.42
C PHE A 502 -15.47 20.05 23.32
N GLN A 503 -14.72 18.95 23.40
CA GLN A 503 -13.55 18.83 24.29
C GLN A 503 -12.24 19.32 23.66
N LEU A 504 -12.24 19.73 22.38
CA LEU A 504 -11.12 20.37 21.69
C LEU A 504 -10.92 21.86 22.04
N GLY A 505 -11.82 22.47 22.83
CA GLY A 505 -11.84 23.92 23.07
C GLY A 505 -11.61 24.40 24.50
N LYS A 506 -11.30 23.54 25.49
CA LYS A 506 -11.06 23.99 26.87
C LYS A 506 -9.80 23.39 27.48
N GLN A 507 -8.70 24.12 27.31
CA GLN A 507 -7.52 24.03 28.14
C GLN A 507 -7.91 24.52 29.56
N LYS A 508 -8.22 23.59 30.46
CA LYS A 508 -8.24 23.85 31.90
C LYS A 508 -7.06 23.15 32.54
N SER A 509 -6.09 23.97 32.93
CA SER A 509 -5.05 23.65 33.90
C SER A 509 -5.71 23.15 35.20
N SER A 510 -5.68 21.84 35.40
CA SER A 510 -5.95 21.22 36.68
C SER A 510 -4.70 20.45 37.06
N ASP A 511 -3.99 20.97 38.07
CA ASP A 511 -2.91 20.28 38.76
C ASP A 511 -3.39 18.91 39.24
N TYR A 512 -3.09 17.87 38.47
CA TYR A 512 -3.22 16.50 38.91
C TYR A 512 -1.81 15.98 39.22
N ARG A 513 -1.62 15.68 40.51
CA ARG A 513 -0.52 14.89 41.08
C ARG A 513 -0.08 13.82 40.07
N GLY A 514 1.16 13.94 39.59
CA GLY A 514 1.70 13.09 38.53
C GLY A 514 1.55 11.60 38.84
N SER A 515 0.93 10.87 37.92
CA SER A 515 0.89 9.41 37.95
C SER A 515 2.32 8.83 37.90
N PRO A 516 2.58 7.68 38.57
CA PRO A 516 3.90 7.06 38.61
C PRO A 516 4.43 6.67 37.22
N ARG A 517 3.58 6.44 36.20
CA ARG A 517 4.00 6.03 34.85
C ARG A 517 4.54 7.20 34.00
N SER A 518 3.89 8.37 34.03
CA SER A 518 4.42 9.60 33.41
C SER A 518 5.74 10.06 34.02
N SER A 519 5.92 9.86 35.34
CA SER A 519 7.20 10.11 36.01
C SER A 519 8.33 9.19 35.50
N ARG A 520 8.01 7.93 35.19
CA ARG A 520 8.96 6.93 34.68
C ARG A 520 9.37 7.24 33.25
N TYR A 521 8.41 7.52 32.37
CA TYR A 521 8.66 7.92 30.99
C TYR A 521 9.59 9.15 30.93
N ARG A 522 9.28 10.18 31.73
CA ARG A 522 10.10 11.41 31.83
C ARG A 522 11.52 11.11 32.33
N ARG A 523 11.68 10.18 33.28
CA ARG A 523 13.01 9.75 33.77
C ARG A 523 13.80 9.00 32.70
N ILE A 524 13.15 8.14 31.91
CA ILE A 524 13.76 7.45 30.77
C ILE A 524 14.23 8.46 29.72
N MET A 525 13.36 9.39 29.31
CA MET A 525 13.72 10.42 28.33
C MET A 525 14.87 11.31 28.80
N LYS A 526 14.89 11.75 30.07
CA LYS A 526 16.02 12.51 30.62
C LYS A 526 17.34 11.73 30.53
N ARG A 527 17.34 10.43 30.82
CA ARG A 527 18.54 9.59 30.71
C ARG A 527 19.02 9.42 29.26
N LEU A 528 18.10 9.31 28.31
CA LEU A 528 18.42 9.19 26.88
C LEU A 528 18.96 10.50 26.31
N ILE A 529 18.30 11.63 26.59
CA ILE A 529 18.75 12.95 26.16
C ILE A 529 20.13 13.26 26.75
N LYS A 530 20.37 12.96 28.03
CA LYS A 530 21.69 13.13 28.64
C LYS A 530 22.76 12.30 27.92
N ARG A 531 22.47 11.04 27.60
CA ARG A 531 23.37 10.18 26.82
C ARG A 531 23.63 10.73 25.42
N TYR A 532 22.60 11.26 24.77
CA TYR A 532 22.71 11.83 23.44
C TYR A 532 23.59 13.07 23.43
N ILE A 533 23.40 13.98 24.39
CA ILE A 533 24.23 15.19 24.50
C ILE A 533 25.70 14.82 24.75
N ILE A 534 25.96 13.89 25.69
CA ILE A 534 27.33 13.44 25.98
C ILE A 534 27.97 12.81 24.73
N LYS A 535 27.25 11.92 24.03
CA LYS A 535 27.75 11.31 22.81
C LYS A 535 28.01 12.35 21.72
N ALA A 536 27.08 13.29 21.50
CA ALA A 536 27.24 14.34 20.50
C ALA A 536 28.41 15.29 20.83
N GLN A 537 28.70 15.54 22.11
CA GLN A 537 29.88 16.28 22.53
C GLN A 537 31.16 15.49 22.23
N MET A 538 31.19 14.20 22.57
CA MET A 538 32.33 13.33 22.28
C MET A 538 32.58 13.18 20.76
N ASP A 539 31.52 12.99 19.97
CA ASP A 539 31.62 12.86 18.52
C ASP A 539 32.17 14.17 17.92
N LYS A 540 31.74 15.33 18.43
CA LYS A 540 32.26 16.65 18.03
C LYS A 540 33.72 16.86 18.44
N GLU A 541 34.15 16.34 19.59
CA GLU A 541 35.56 16.37 20.02
C GLU A 541 36.43 15.40 19.21
N SER A 542 35.84 14.39 18.56
CA SER A 542 36.54 13.43 17.71
C SER A 542 36.64 13.83 16.24
N ASP A 543 35.82 14.79 15.79
CA ASP A 543 35.93 15.38 14.46
C ASP A 543 37.27 16.15 14.33
N GLU A 544 37.85 16.13 13.12
CA GLU A 544 39.21 16.61 12.85
C GLU A 544 39.53 17.97 13.49
N VAL A 545 40.73 18.07 14.07
CA VAL A 545 41.27 19.29 14.71
C VAL A 545 41.06 20.49 13.79
N ASN A 546 40.24 21.42 14.25
CA ASN A 546 39.85 22.57 13.45
C ASN A 546 41.04 23.51 13.28
N GLU A 547 41.25 24.08 12.08
CA GLU A 547 42.29 25.09 11.84
C GLU A 547 42.14 26.30 12.81
N GLY A 548 40.92 26.55 13.28
CA GLY A 548 40.61 27.51 14.34
C GLY A 548 41.27 27.18 15.69
N GLU A 549 41.25 25.93 16.13
CA GLU A 549 41.90 25.49 17.37
C GLU A 549 43.42 25.62 17.25
N LEU A 550 43.97 25.34 16.07
CA LEU A 550 45.40 25.55 15.80
C LEU A 550 45.79 27.04 15.84
N LYS A 551 44.89 27.93 15.38
CA LYS A 551 45.07 29.39 15.47
C LYS A 551 44.97 29.89 16.90
N GLU A 552 44.06 29.34 17.70
CA GLU A 552 43.92 29.64 19.12
C GLU A 552 45.19 29.22 19.88
N ILE A 553 45.66 27.98 19.69
CA ILE A 553 46.93 27.51 20.29
C ILE A 553 48.12 28.38 19.84
N LYS A 554 48.19 28.78 18.56
CA LYS A 554 49.24 29.68 18.07
C LYS A 554 49.16 31.07 18.73
N GLN A 555 47.95 31.56 18.98
CA GLN A 555 47.71 32.82 19.66
C GLN A 555 48.12 32.72 21.13
N ASP A 556 47.78 31.62 21.82
CA ASP A 556 48.18 31.36 23.20
C ASP A 556 49.71 31.26 23.34
N ILE A 557 50.38 30.55 22.43
CA ILE A 557 51.85 30.48 22.39
C ILE A 557 52.45 31.88 22.14
N SER A 558 51.83 32.67 21.27
CA SER A 558 52.30 34.03 20.97
C SER A 558 52.11 34.95 22.19
N SER A 559 50.97 34.86 22.86
CA SER A 559 50.67 35.59 24.09
C SER A 559 51.66 35.24 25.20
N LEU A 560 51.86 33.94 25.45
CA LEU A 560 52.81 33.44 26.43
C LEU A 560 54.25 33.90 26.13
N ARG A 561 54.63 33.94 24.84
CA ARG A 561 55.93 34.45 24.42
C ARG A 561 56.11 35.92 24.78
N TYR A 562 55.09 36.76 24.57
CA TYR A 562 55.17 38.18 24.91
C TYR A 562 55.22 38.38 26.43
N GLU A 563 54.42 37.63 27.18
CA GLU A 563 54.40 37.67 28.65
C GLU A 563 55.76 37.30 29.25
N LEU A 564 56.39 36.23 28.77
CA LEU A 564 57.74 35.82 29.21
C LEU A 564 58.84 36.82 28.81
N LEU A 565 58.71 37.46 27.65
CA LEU A 565 59.67 38.50 27.22
C LEU A 565 59.53 39.77 28.06
N GLU A 566 58.31 40.14 28.41
CA GLU A 566 58.02 41.27 29.28
C GLU A 566 58.54 41.02 30.70
N GLU A 567 58.29 39.83 31.26
CA GLU A 567 58.83 39.41 32.56
C GLU A 567 60.37 39.46 32.58
N LYS A 568 61.03 38.88 31.57
CA LYS A 568 62.50 38.95 31.44
C LYS A 568 63.01 40.38 31.30
N SER A 569 62.30 41.24 30.55
CA SER A 569 62.67 42.65 30.41
C SER A 569 62.58 43.38 31.76
N HIS A 570 61.55 43.09 32.55
CA HIS A 570 61.36 43.67 33.87
C HIS A 570 62.41 43.16 34.87
N GLU A 571 62.77 41.87 34.84
CA GLU A 571 63.87 41.32 35.65
C GLU A 571 65.23 41.94 35.28
N THR A 572 65.49 42.15 33.99
CA THR A 572 66.74 42.78 33.53
C THR A 572 66.81 44.26 33.88
N GLU A 573 65.71 45.00 33.82
CA GLU A 573 65.63 46.38 34.32
C GLU A 573 65.85 46.46 35.84
N GLN A 574 65.22 45.56 36.61
CA GLN A 574 65.46 45.48 38.06
C GLN A 574 66.92 45.14 38.39
N PHE A 575 67.52 44.19 37.66
CA PHE A 575 68.92 43.82 37.81
C PHE A 575 69.86 44.98 37.45
N ALA A 576 69.57 45.73 36.38
CA ALA A 576 70.32 46.92 35.99
C ALA A 576 70.22 48.03 37.04
N GLU A 577 69.04 48.27 37.61
CA GLU A 577 68.84 49.25 38.68
C GLU A 577 69.57 48.84 39.97
N LEU A 578 69.59 47.54 40.30
CA LEU A 578 70.38 47.02 41.41
C LEU A 578 71.89 47.22 41.19
N LEU A 579 72.40 46.92 39.98
CA LEU A 579 73.79 47.18 39.61
C LEU A 579 74.13 48.67 39.66
N ARG A 580 73.23 49.54 39.21
CA ARG A 580 73.39 51.01 39.26
C ARG A 580 73.49 51.47 40.72
N ARG A 581 72.62 51.00 41.59
CA ARG A 581 72.67 51.28 43.04
C ARG A 581 73.93 50.74 43.70
N LEU A 582 74.41 49.57 43.30
CA LEU A 582 75.67 49.00 43.77
C LEU A 582 76.88 49.84 43.31
N GLY A 583 76.87 50.31 42.06
CA GLY A 583 77.87 51.25 41.55
C GLY A 583 77.86 52.60 42.26
N GLU A 584 76.69 53.15 42.57
CA GLU A 584 76.54 54.39 43.35
C GLU A 584 76.99 54.22 44.82
N THR A 585 76.80 53.05 45.42
CA THR A 585 77.29 52.76 46.78
C THR A 585 78.80 52.52 46.82
N LEU A 586 79.36 51.82 45.83
CA LEU A 586 80.81 51.63 45.69
C LEU A 586 81.54 52.96 45.42
N SER A 587 81.00 53.82 44.56
CA SER A 587 81.56 55.16 44.31
C SER A 587 81.45 56.09 45.53
N ARG A 588 80.40 55.95 46.36
CA ARG A 588 80.32 56.64 47.66
C ARG A 588 81.36 56.13 48.68
N GLN A 589 81.76 54.86 48.61
CA GLN A 589 82.83 54.31 49.46
C GLN A 589 84.25 54.72 49.03
N GLN A 590 84.46 55.13 47.77
CA GLN A 590 85.76 55.64 47.30
C GLN A 590 86.00 57.14 47.58
N ASN A 591 84.97 57.89 48.00
CA ASN A 591 85.05 59.32 48.31
C ASN A 591 85.10 59.62 49.82
N HIS A 592 85.39 58.61 50.65
CA HIS A 592 85.74 58.72 52.06
C HIS A 592 87.10 58.06 52.28
#